data_AF-A0A0L8HFG1-F1
#
_entry.id   AF-A0A0L8HFG1-F1
#
_cell.length_a   1.000
_cell.length_b   1.000
_cell.length_c   1.000
_cell.angle_alpha   90.00
_cell.angle_beta   90.00
_cell.angle_gamma   90.00
#
_symmetry.space_group_name_H-M   'P 1'
#
loop_
_entity.id
_entity.type
_entity.pdbx_description
1 polymer ?
#
loop_
_entity_poly.entity_id
_entity_poly.type
_entity_poly.pdbx_seq_one_letter_code
_entity_poly.pdbx_strand_id
1 'polypeptide(L)'
;MCTREQNFYACEPSRQLHESQLTWIGHWKNLRYLQLTGIPEIRLGTSLVSICKHCIHLERLHLAQLGLPGHITYHSNLCKALTHCKQLKDFRIEQPNMKLNETFFRSLWSCPELERVCVASNRSTYDSVLIDQLLSMASKMIVLMLFSGMSQENCKHLQSYLTKKYKPSRPALWINLFPLQHIDLKDELNSIPTKHYEELMLLRSRVSVKPVDW
;
A
#
# COMPACT_ATOMS: atom_id res chain seq x y z
N MET A 1 -2.99 6.59 9.62
CA MET A 1 -4.04 5.72 9.06
C MET A 1 -5.24 6.60 8.87
N CYS A 2 -5.85 6.55 7.68
CA CYS A 2 -7.01 7.33 7.21
C CYS A 2 -8.26 7.20 8.09
N THR A 3 -8.17 7.51 9.38
CA THR A 3 -9.27 7.60 10.31
C THR A 3 -9.80 9.02 10.27
N ARG A 4 -11.01 9.17 9.70
CA ARG A 4 -11.73 10.44 9.49
C ARG A 4 -11.01 11.39 8.53
N GLU A 5 -11.72 12.41 8.08
CA GLU A 5 -11.24 13.52 7.25
C GLU A 5 -10.11 14.28 7.96
N GLN A 6 -8.95 13.62 8.15
CA GLN A 6 -7.71 14.32 8.37
C GLN A 6 -7.45 15.05 7.06
N ASN A 7 -7.75 16.35 7.07
CA ASN A 7 -7.29 17.28 6.06
C ASN A 7 -5.77 17.17 6.05
N PHE A 8 -5.25 16.30 5.18
CA PHE A 8 -3.84 16.25 4.94
C PHE A 8 -3.45 17.55 4.25
N TYR A 9 -2.61 18.35 4.91
CA TYR A 9 -2.06 19.55 4.34
C TYR A 9 -0.66 19.23 3.80
N ALA A 10 -0.55 19.13 2.48
CA ALA A 10 0.76 19.05 1.82
C ALA A 10 1.61 20.25 2.25
N CYS A 11 2.88 20.00 2.59
CA CYS A 11 3.83 21.08 2.82
C CYS A 11 4.08 21.88 1.53
N GLU A 12 4.55 23.11 1.67
CA GLU A 12 4.75 24.02 0.54
C GLU A 12 5.65 23.44 -0.57
N PRO A 13 6.79 22.77 -0.27
CA PRO A 13 7.58 22.08 -1.30
C PRO A 13 6.82 20.98 -2.05
N SER A 14 5.97 20.22 -1.36
CA SER A 14 5.21 19.14 -1.99
C SER A 14 4.14 19.66 -2.96
N ARG A 15 3.59 20.84 -2.70
CA ARG A 15 2.62 21.50 -3.60
C ARG A 15 3.26 21.98 -4.90
N GLN A 16 4.56 22.24 -4.89
CA GLN A 16 5.32 22.66 -6.07
C GLN A 16 5.87 21.47 -6.86
N LEU A 17 5.78 20.25 -6.33
CA LEU A 17 6.35 19.06 -6.94
C LEU A 17 5.40 18.47 -8.00
N HIS A 18 5.76 18.62 -9.26
CA HIS A 18 5.00 18.10 -10.40
C HIS A 18 5.42 16.69 -10.81
N GLU A 19 4.53 15.96 -11.49
CA GLU A 19 4.84 14.61 -12.00
C GLU A 19 6.08 14.55 -12.89
N SER A 20 6.33 15.58 -13.71
CA SER A 20 7.51 15.64 -14.57
C SER A 20 8.80 15.58 -13.75
N GLN A 21 8.83 16.24 -12.59
CA GLN A 21 10.00 16.22 -11.71
C GLN A 21 10.17 14.86 -11.02
N LEU A 22 9.08 14.18 -10.70
CA LEU A 22 9.16 12.83 -10.11
C LEU A 22 9.72 11.79 -11.09
N THR A 23 9.59 12.01 -12.40
CA THR A 23 10.17 11.08 -13.39
C THR A 23 11.70 10.95 -13.26
N TRP A 24 12.37 11.97 -12.72
CA TRP A 24 13.82 11.94 -12.47
C TRP A 24 14.24 10.83 -11.51
N ILE A 25 13.35 10.40 -10.60
CA ILE A 25 13.59 9.27 -9.70
C ILE A 25 13.86 7.97 -10.50
N GLY A 26 13.32 7.83 -11.71
CA GLY A 26 13.58 6.70 -12.60
C GLY A 26 15.05 6.55 -13.04
N HIS A 27 15.88 7.56 -12.82
CA HIS A 27 17.33 7.48 -13.08
C HIS A 27 18.10 6.81 -11.93
N TRP A 28 17.50 6.62 -10.76
CA TRP A 28 18.15 6.03 -9.60
C TRP A 28 18.17 4.50 -9.69
N LYS A 29 19.12 3.95 -10.46
CA LYS A 29 19.15 2.51 -10.81
C LYS A 29 19.26 1.56 -9.62
N ASN A 30 19.83 2.01 -8.51
CA ASN A 30 19.98 1.22 -7.29
C ASN A 30 18.89 1.50 -6.25
N LEU A 31 17.80 2.18 -6.63
CA LEU A 31 16.70 2.50 -5.72
C LEU A 31 15.99 1.22 -5.28
N ARG A 32 16.06 0.92 -3.98
CA ARG A 32 15.38 -0.24 -3.35
C ARG A 32 14.15 0.15 -2.54
N TYR A 33 14.08 1.39 -2.07
CA TYR A 33 12.98 1.89 -1.26
C TYR A 33 12.52 3.24 -1.79
N LEU A 34 11.22 3.35 -2.06
CA LEU A 34 10.58 4.60 -2.43
C LEU A 34 9.35 4.84 -1.57
N GLN A 35 9.30 6.01 -0.96
CA GLN A 35 8.13 6.52 -0.29
C GLN A 35 7.72 7.85 -0.92
N LEU A 36 6.49 7.92 -1.41
CA LEU A 36 5.86 9.15 -1.90
C LEU A 36 4.63 9.40 -1.04
N THR A 37 4.64 10.53 -0.32
CA THR A 37 3.54 10.88 0.57
C THR A 37 3.15 12.33 0.38
N GLY A 38 1.87 12.57 0.16
CA GLY A 38 1.32 13.90 0.25
C GLY A 38 1.66 14.82 -0.90
N ILE A 39 1.71 14.29 -2.12
CA ILE A 39 2.05 15.01 -3.36
C ILE A 39 0.75 15.28 -4.14
N PRO A 40 0.19 16.50 -4.08
CA PRO A 40 -1.13 16.81 -4.65
C PRO A 40 -1.17 16.75 -6.18
N GLU A 41 -0.05 17.03 -6.84
CA GLU A 41 0.02 17.17 -8.30
C GLU A 41 0.26 15.85 -9.05
N ILE A 42 0.05 14.69 -8.40
CA ILE A 42 -0.04 13.39 -9.09
C ILE A 42 -1.41 13.28 -9.77
N ARG A 43 -1.49 13.66 -11.04
CA ARG A 43 -2.74 13.66 -11.81
C ARG A 43 -2.89 12.38 -12.63
N LEU A 44 -1.94 12.09 -13.50
CA LEU A 44 -2.03 10.95 -14.42
C LEU A 44 -1.37 9.71 -13.83
N GLY A 45 -0.35 9.84 -12.99
CA GLY A 45 0.45 8.70 -12.48
C GLY A 45 1.49 8.19 -13.47
N THR A 46 1.77 8.95 -14.54
CA THR A 46 2.79 8.60 -15.54
C THR A 46 4.19 8.56 -14.92
N SER A 47 4.42 9.41 -13.92
CA SER A 47 5.63 9.40 -13.10
C SER A 47 5.83 8.05 -12.39
N LEU A 48 4.78 7.50 -11.77
CA LEU A 48 4.82 6.18 -11.12
C LEU A 48 5.20 5.07 -12.10
N VAL A 49 4.62 5.09 -13.31
CA VAL A 49 4.96 4.13 -14.37
C VAL A 49 6.43 4.26 -14.76
N SER A 50 6.91 5.48 -14.99
CA SER A 50 8.31 5.73 -15.34
C SER A 50 9.27 5.23 -14.26
N ILE A 51 8.99 5.56 -12.99
CA ILE A 51 9.83 5.14 -11.85
C ILE A 51 9.86 3.61 -11.75
N CYS A 52 8.69 2.96 -11.72
CA CYS A 52 8.61 1.51 -11.55
C CYS A 52 9.21 0.74 -12.73
N LYS A 53 9.14 1.31 -13.94
CA LYS A 53 9.77 0.73 -15.14
C LYS A 53 11.29 0.78 -15.09
N HIS A 54 11.88 1.83 -14.53
CA HIS A 54 13.33 2.05 -14.59
C HIS A 54 14.09 1.68 -13.30
N CYS A 55 13.41 1.67 -12.15
CA CYS A 55 13.95 1.26 -10.86
C CYS A 55 13.72 -0.24 -10.64
N ILE A 56 14.41 -1.07 -11.42
CA ILE A 56 14.19 -2.53 -11.45
C ILE A 56 14.51 -3.26 -10.13
N HIS A 57 15.28 -2.62 -9.26
CA HIS A 57 15.67 -3.13 -7.93
C HIS A 57 14.75 -2.64 -6.81
N LEU A 58 13.61 -2.02 -7.14
CA LEU A 58 12.67 -1.52 -6.15
C LEU A 58 12.04 -2.68 -5.38
N GLU A 59 12.38 -2.79 -4.09
CA GLU A 59 11.88 -3.81 -3.18
C GLU A 59 10.71 -3.30 -2.33
N ARG A 60 10.64 -1.99 -2.09
CA ARG A 60 9.68 -1.40 -1.15
C ARG A 60 9.08 -0.13 -1.72
N LEU A 61 7.75 -0.10 -1.85
CA LEU A 61 6.99 1.02 -2.41
C LEU A 61 5.86 1.44 -1.48
N HIS A 62 5.99 2.63 -0.91
CA HIS A 62 5.03 3.22 0.01
C HIS A 62 4.40 4.47 -0.60
N LEU A 63 3.09 4.44 -0.82
CA LEU A 63 2.33 5.54 -1.42
C LEU A 63 1.26 6.01 -0.43
N ALA A 64 1.14 7.32 -0.21
CA ALA A 64 0.07 7.83 0.63
C ALA A 64 -0.37 9.21 0.19
N GLN A 65 -1.68 9.46 0.16
CA GLN A 65 -2.27 10.78 -0.04
C GLN A 65 -1.71 11.49 -1.28
N LEU A 66 -1.68 10.77 -2.40
CA LEU A 66 -1.24 11.28 -3.69
C LEU A 66 -2.43 11.86 -4.46
N GLY A 67 -2.17 12.87 -5.28
CA GLY A 67 -3.20 13.51 -6.08
C GLY A 67 -4.15 14.36 -5.24
N LEU A 68 -5.24 14.80 -5.88
CA LEU A 68 -6.26 15.59 -5.22
C LEU A 68 -7.14 14.71 -4.31
N PRO A 69 -7.49 15.18 -3.10
CA PRO A 69 -8.41 14.47 -2.22
C PRO A 69 -9.71 14.11 -2.95
N GLY A 70 -10.12 12.85 -2.84
CA GLY A 70 -11.36 12.36 -3.43
C GLY A 70 -11.31 11.99 -4.91
N HIS A 71 -10.25 12.35 -5.64
CA HIS A 71 -10.11 12.08 -7.08
C HIS A 71 -8.84 11.30 -7.40
N ILE A 72 -8.98 9.99 -7.64
CA ILE A 72 -7.86 9.14 -8.03
C ILE A 72 -7.91 8.91 -9.54
N THR A 73 -7.39 9.87 -10.27
CA THR A 73 -7.25 9.80 -11.74
C THR A 73 -6.08 8.92 -12.16
N TYR A 74 -5.10 8.70 -11.28
CA TYR A 74 -3.89 7.93 -11.57
C TYR A 74 -4.03 6.40 -11.37
N HIS A 75 -5.21 5.89 -10.97
CA HIS A 75 -5.41 4.48 -10.60
C HIS A 75 -4.95 3.49 -11.67
N SER A 76 -5.29 3.74 -12.93
CA SER A 76 -4.91 2.88 -14.06
C SER A 76 -3.38 2.81 -14.21
N ASN A 77 -2.71 3.97 -14.13
CA ASN A 77 -1.26 4.04 -14.22
C ASN A 77 -0.55 3.48 -12.99
N LEU A 78 -1.15 3.57 -11.80
CA LEU A 78 -0.65 2.85 -10.62
C LEU A 78 -0.67 1.33 -10.86
N CYS A 79 -1.79 0.78 -11.32
CA CYS A 79 -1.90 -0.64 -11.63
C CYS A 79 -0.85 -1.05 -12.69
N LYS A 80 -0.68 -0.24 -13.75
CA LYS A 80 0.35 -0.45 -14.75
C LYS A 80 1.76 -0.40 -14.17
N ALA A 81 2.05 0.58 -13.30
CA ALA A 81 3.34 0.74 -12.66
C ALA A 81 3.73 -0.51 -11.84
N LEU A 82 2.80 -1.03 -11.04
CA LEU A 82 3.01 -2.23 -10.23
C LEU A 82 3.42 -3.45 -11.07
N THR A 83 2.92 -3.57 -12.31
CA THR A 83 3.33 -4.69 -13.19
C THR A 83 4.82 -4.71 -13.53
N HIS A 84 5.52 -3.58 -13.39
CA HIS A 84 6.97 -3.48 -13.63
C HIS A 84 7.82 -3.86 -12.41
N CYS A 85 7.26 -3.87 -11.20
CA CYS A 85 8.02 -4.03 -9.96
C CYS A 85 8.29 -5.52 -9.64
N LYS A 86 9.22 -6.15 -10.36
CA LYS A 86 9.48 -7.60 -10.21
C LYS A 86 10.17 -8.01 -8.91
N GLN A 87 10.89 -7.08 -8.26
CA GLN A 87 11.56 -7.31 -6.98
C GLN A 87 10.76 -6.78 -5.78
N LEU A 88 9.51 -6.34 -5.99
CA LEU A 88 8.71 -5.72 -4.94
C LEU A 88 8.33 -6.74 -3.87
N LYS A 89 8.84 -6.52 -2.66
CA LYS A 89 8.54 -7.28 -1.45
C LYS A 89 7.47 -6.59 -0.62
N ASP A 90 7.55 -5.26 -0.51
CA ASP A 90 6.68 -4.48 0.35
C ASP A 90 5.90 -3.46 -0.46
N PHE A 91 4.59 -3.58 -0.40
CA PHE A 91 3.70 -2.60 -0.98
C PHE A 91 2.78 -2.03 0.10
N ARG A 92 2.84 -0.71 0.26
CA ARG A 92 1.87 0.02 1.05
C ARG A 92 1.21 1.10 0.22
N ILE A 93 -0.10 1.18 0.33
CA ILE A 93 -0.86 2.32 -0.18
C ILE A 93 -1.94 2.78 0.79
N GLU A 94 -1.97 4.07 1.08
CA GLU A 94 -2.97 4.72 1.92
C GLU A 94 -3.62 5.85 1.10
N GLN A 95 -4.77 5.54 0.52
CA GLN A 95 -5.44 6.45 -0.42
C GLN A 95 -6.97 6.40 -0.23
N PRO A 96 -7.61 7.50 0.20
CA PRO A 96 -9.06 7.60 0.27
C PRO A 96 -9.73 7.38 -1.09
N ASN A 97 -10.87 6.69 -1.12
CA ASN A 97 -11.67 6.41 -2.31
C ASN A 97 -10.97 5.58 -3.41
N MET A 98 -9.85 4.90 -3.11
CA MET A 98 -9.16 4.03 -4.07
C MET A 98 -9.88 2.72 -4.29
N LYS A 99 -10.36 2.52 -5.52
CA LYS A 99 -11.05 1.30 -5.95
C LYS A 99 -10.15 0.07 -5.74
N LEU A 100 -10.62 -0.88 -4.95
CA LEU A 100 -9.97 -2.17 -4.74
C LEU A 100 -10.61 -3.21 -5.66
N ASN A 101 -10.39 -3.03 -6.96
CA ASN A 101 -11.01 -3.84 -8.01
C ASN A 101 -10.06 -4.92 -8.55
N GLU A 102 -10.57 -5.73 -9.47
CA GLU A 102 -9.81 -6.81 -10.10
C GLU A 102 -8.52 -6.31 -10.78
N THR A 103 -8.55 -5.16 -11.47
CA THR A 103 -7.35 -4.59 -12.11
C THR A 103 -6.25 -4.29 -11.10
N PHE A 104 -6.62 -3.75 -9.93
CA PHE A 104 -5.69 -3.49 -8.84
C PHE A 104 -5.09 -4.79 -8.31
N PHE A 105 -5.90 -5.80 -7.97
CA PHE A 105 -5.37 -7.07 -7.45
C PHE A 105 -4.54 -7.84 -8.49
N ARG A 106 -4.94 -7.84 -9.76
CA ARG A 106 -4.15 -8.39 -10.89
C ARG A 106 -2.77 -7.76 -11.00
N SER A 107 -2.67 -6.46 -10.74
CA SER A 107 -1.37 -5.78 -10.74
C SER A 107 -0.45 -6.26 -9.61
N LEU A 108 -1.01 -6.61 -8.44
CA LEU A 108 -0.24 -7.20 -7.34
C LEU A 108 0.20 -8.63 -7.64
N TRP A 109 -0.62 -9.43 -8.35
CA TRP A 109 -0.21 -10.78 -8.79
C TRP A 109 1.01 -10.76 -9.71
N SER A 110 1.28 -9.62 -10.36
CA SER A 110 2.44 -9.45 -11.25
C SER A 110 3.77 -9.24 -10.50
N CYS A 111 3.73 -9.19 -9.17
CA CYS A 111 4.87 -9.02 -8.27
C CYS A 111 5.20 -10.36 -7.56
N PRO A 112 6.12 -11.18 -8.10
CA PRO A 112 6.37 -12.54 -7.59
C PRO A 112 7.07 -12.56 -6.22
N GLU A 113 7.77 -11.48 -5.86
CA GLU A 113 8.51 -11.36 -4.61
C GLU A 113 7.68 -10.77 -3.47
N LEU A 114 6.37 -10.57 -3.67
CA LEU A 114 5.54 -9.84 -2.73
C LEU A 114 5.38 -10.61 -1.41
N GLU A 115 5.91 -10.03 -0.34
CA GLU A 115 5.90 -10.58 1.01
C GLU A 115 4.86 -9.87 1.89
N ARG A 116 4.75 -8.55 1.74
CA ARG A 116 4.00 -7.72 2.67
C ARG A 116 3.17 -6.67 1.96
N VAL A 117 1.86 -6.71 2.18
CA VAL A 117 0.89 -5.80 1.56
C VAL A 117 0.06 -5.10 2.63
N CYS A 118 0.01 -3.77 2.55
CA CYS A 118 -0.87 -2.95 3.36
C CYS A 118 -1.66 -1.96 2.47
N VAL A 119 -2.98 -2.07 2.46
CA VAL A 119 -3.85 -1.18 1.65
C VAL A 119 -4.88 -0.54 2.55
N ALA A 120 -5.00 0.79 2.51
CA ALA A 120 -6.03 1.53 3.22
C ALA A 120 -6.83 2.41 2.26
N SER A 121 -8.14 2.14 2.15
CA SER A 121 -9.10 2.90 1.34
C SER A 121 -10.47 2.95 2.02
N ASN A 122 -10.92 4.14 2.40
CA ASN A 122 -12.06 4.35 3.30
C ASN A 122 -13.46 4.05 2.73
N ARG A 123 -13.61 3.98 1.41
CA ARG A 123 -14.92 3.80 0.74
C ARG A 123 -14.96 2.63 -0.22
N SER A 124 -13.91 1.82 -0.25
CA SER A 124 -13.81 0.73 -1.21
C SER A 124 -14.01 -0.60 -0.51
N THR A 125 -14.86 -1.43 -1.11
CA THR A 125 -14.99 -2.85 -0.79
C THR A 125 -14.17 -3.64 -1.80
N TYR A 126 -13.98 -4.93 -1.54
CA TYR A 126 -13.33 -5.86 -2.45
C TYR A 126 -14.08 -7.19 -2.46
N ASP A 127 -13.93 -7.93 -3.55
CA ASP A 127 -14.45 -9.28 -3.69
C ASP A 127 -13.56 -10.28 -2.96
N SER A 128 -14.16 -11.18 -2.19
CA SER A 128 -13.45 -12.26 -1.48
C SER A 128 -12.67 -13.17 -2.44
N VAL A 129 -13.17 -13.37 -3.66
CA VAL A 129 -12.51 -14.17 -4.70
C VAL A 129 -11.17 -13.56 -5.11
N LEU A 130 -11.10 -12.22 -5.20
CA LEU A 130 -9.87 -11.52 -5.58
C LEU A 130 -8.80 -11.61 -4.49
N ILE A 131 -9.23 -11.60 -3.21
CA ILE A 131 -8.31 -11.79 -2.08
C ILE A 131 -7.79 -13.22 -2.03
N ASP A 132 -8.68 -14.20 -2.26
CA ASP A 132 -8.28 -15.60 -2.33
C ASP A 132 -7.27 -15.85 -3.45
N GLN A 133 -7.51 -15.28 -4.65
CA GLN A 133 -6.58 -15.33 -5.77
C GLN A 133 -5.24 -14.61 -5.49
N LEU A 134 -5.27 -13.48 -4.79
CA LEU A 134 -4.03 -12.82 -4.34
C LEU A 134 -3.19 -13.73 -3.46
N LEU A 135 -3.82 -14.38 -2.48
CA LEU A 135 -3.11 -15.26 -1.57
C LEU A 135 -2.62 -16.54 -2.27
N SER A 136 -3.38 -17.09 -3.23
CA SER A 136 -2.93 -18.26 -3.99
C SER A 136 -1.75 -17.96 -4.90
N MET A 137 -1.72 -16.78 -5.54
CA MET A 137 -0.66 -16.37 -6.46
C MET A 137 0.60 -15.86 -5.74
N ALA A 138 0.44 -15.15 -4.62
CA ALA A 138 1.57 -14.60 -3.85
C ALA A 138 2.04 -15.58 -2.78
N SER A 139 2.75 -16.63 -3.19
CA SER A 139 3.22 -17.71 -2.31
C SER A 139 4.16 -17.23 -1.20
N LYS A 140 4.95 -16.17 -1.46
CA LYS A 140 5.88 -15.55 -0.51
C LYS A 140 5.21 -14.60 0.50
N MET A 141 3.92 -14.30 0.32
CA MET A 141 3.23 -13.37 1.20
C MET A 141 3.20 -13.90 2.63
N ILE A 142 3.61 -13.04 3.56
CA ILE A 142 3.61 -13.27 5.00
C ILE A 142 2.63 -12.33 5.71
N VAL A 143 2.36 -11.15 5.14
CA VAL A 143 1.40 -10.19 5.73
C VAL A 143 0.49 -9.61 4.67
N LEU A 144 -0.81 -9.70 4.93
CA LEU A 144 -1.84 -8.96 4.21
C LEU A 144 -2.66 -8.15 5.21
N MET A 145 -2.64 -6.83 5.07
CA MET A 145 -3.48 -5.90 5.83
C MET A 145 -4.32 -5.06 4.90
N LEU A 146 -5.63 -5.19 4.99
CA LEU A 146 -6.58 -4.42 4.18
C LEU A 146 -7.50 -3.63 5.10
N PHE A 147 -7.51 -2.33 4.93
CA PHE A 147 -8.43 -1.42 5.59
C PHE A 147 -9.39 -0.85 4.56
N SER A 148 -10.68 -1.13 4.72
CA SER A 148 -11.66 -0.96 3.66
C SER A 148 -12.99 -0.39 4.16
N GLY A 149 -13.90 -0.12 3.23
CA GLY A 149 -15.29 0.23 3.52
C GLY A 149 -16.19 -0.99 3.80
N MET A 150 -15.65 -2.19 3.96
CA MET A 150 -16.44 -3.38 4.31
C MET A 150 -16.93 -3.30 5.77
N SER A 151 -18.04 -3.98 6.07
CA SER A 151 -18.53 -4.12 7.44
C SER A 151 -17.59 -4.99 8.28
N GLN A 152 -17.61 -4.78 9.60
CA GLN A 152 -16.80 -5.57 10.53
C GLN A 152 -17.11 -7.08 10.45
N GLU A 153 -18.39 -7.43 10.32
CA GLU A 153 -18.84 -8.83 10.15
C GLU A 153 -18.23 -9.46 8.90
N ASN A 154 -18.33 -8.79 7.74
CA ASN A 154 -17.78 -9.32 6.49
C ASN A 154 -16.25 -9.46 6.57
N CYS A 155 -15.56 -8.50 7.17
CA CYS A 155 -14.12 -8.58 7.44
C CYS A 155 -13.77 -9.80 8.30
N LYS A 156 -14.44 -10.00 9.44
CA LYS A 156 -14.21 -11.13 10.35
C LYS A 156 -14.52 -12.48 9.70
N HIS A 157 -15.63 -12.58 8.96
CA HIS A 157 -16.00 -13.80 8.25
C HIS A 157 -14.97 -14.18 7.18
N LEU A 158 -14.58 -13.22 6.33
CA LEU A 158 -13.59 -13.46 5.29
C LEU A 158 -12.22 -13.78 5.87
N GLN A 159 -11.77 -13.04 6.89
CA GLN A 159 -10.50 -13.30 7.57
C GLN A 159 -10.47 -14.71 8.19
N SER A 160 -11.56 -15.14 8.83
CA SER A 160 -11.68 -16.49 9.39
C SER A 160 -11.61 -17.57 8.31
N TYR A 161 -12.32 -17.38 7.20
CA TYR A 161 -12.29 -18.28 6.04
C TYR A 161 -10.86 -18.41 5.48
N LEU A 162 -10.21 -17.29 5.17
CA LEU A 162 -8.87 -17.29 4.58
C LEU A 162 -7.83 -17.85 5.55
N THR A 163 -7.92 -17.52 6.84
CA THR A 163 -7.03 -18.07 7.87
C THR A 163 -7.18 -19.58 7.95
N LYS A 164 -8.42 -20.10 8.00
CA LYS A 164 -8.66 -21.55 8.01
C LYS A 164 -8.09 -22.25 6.77
N LYS A 165 -8.18 -21.61 5.60
CA LYS A 165 -7.71 -22.14 4.32
C LYS A 165 -6.17 -22.16 4.20
N TYR A 166 -5.50 -21.06 4.54
CA TYR A 166 -4.07 -20.88 4.25
C TYR A 166 -3.14 -21.12 5.43
N LYS A 167 -3.59 -20.92 6.68
CA LYS A 167 -2.72 -21.04 7.86
C LYS A 167 -2.07 -22.43 8.02
N PRO A 168 -2.74 -23.57 7.70
CA PRO A 168 -2.11 -24.89 7.81
C PRO A 168 -0.88 -25.07 6.91
N SER A 169 -0.92 -24.55 5.68
CA SER A 169 0.20 -24.63 4.72
C SER A 169 1.18 -23.47 4.83
N ARG A 170 0.74 -22.33 5.41
CA ARG A 170 1.51 -21.10 5.53
C ARG A 170 1.40 -20.56 6.96
N PRO A 171 2.09 -21.18 7.94
CA PRO A 171 1.96 -20.82 9.35
C PRO A 171 2.43 -19.38 9.64
N ALA A 172 3.36 -18.85 8.86
CA ALA A 172 3.83 -17.46 8.98
C ALA A 172 2.85 -16.43 8.37
N LEU A 173 1.89 -16.86 7.55
CA LEU A 173 0.94 -15.94 6.90
C LEU A 173 0.01 -15.32 7.94
N TRP A 174 -0.10 -14.00 7.88
CA TRP A 174 -0.91 -13.19 8.77
C TRP A 174 -1.83 -12.29 7.94
N ILE A 175 -3.14 -12.47 8.12
CA ILE A 175 -4.19 -11.83 7.31
C ILE A 175 -5.06 -11.01 8.24
N ASN A 176 -5.17 -9.72 7.97
CA ASN A 176 -6.03 -8.84 8.75
C ASN A 176 -6.85 -7.93 7.84
N LEU A 177 -8.15 -8.00 8.04
CA LEU A 177 -9.13 -7.27 7.27
C LEU A 177 -9.89 -6.38 8.25
N PHE A 178 -9.83 -5.08 8.03
CA PHE A 178 -10.33 -4.09 8.97
C PHE A 178 -11.34 -3.15 8.31
N PRO A 179 -12.49 -2.90 8.95
CA PRO A 179 -13.36 -1.79 8.57
C PRO A 179 -12.68 -0.46 8.94
N LEU A 180 -12.36 0.39 7.96
CA LEU A 180 -11.67 1.66 8.21
C LEU A 180 -12.58 2.70 8.93
N GLN A 181 -13.89 2.49 8.93
CA GLN A 181 -14.86 3.36 9.62
C GLN A 181 -15.04 3.03 11.11
N HIS A 182 -14.31 2.05 11.65
CA HIS A 182 -14.47 1.60 13.03
C HIS A 182 -13.57 2.38 14.02
N ILE A 183 -14.08 2.59 15.23
CA ILE A 183 -13.50 3.43 16.29
C ILE A 183 -12.29 2.74 16.99
N ASP A 184 -12.21 1.41 16.94
CA ASP A 184 -11.23 0.60 17.70
C ASP A 184 -10.01 0.12 16.89
N LEU A 185 -9.65 0.81 15.81
CA LEU A 185 -8.44 0.48 15.03
C LEU A 185 -7.18 0.39 15.90
N LYS A 186 -7.09 1.15 17.00
CA LYS A 186 -5.94 1.09 17.91
C LYS A 186 -5.72 -0.30 18.53
N ASP A 187 -6.77 -0.96 18.99
CA ASP A 187 -6.65 -2.25 19.68
C ASP A 187 -6.35 -3.37 18.69
N GLU A 188 -6.93 -3.29 17.50
CA GLU A 188 -6.63 -4.22 16.41
C GLU A 188 -5.19 -4.04 15.89
N LEU A 189 -4.67 -2.82 15.83
CA LEU A 189 -3.27 -2.56 15.47
C LEU A 189 -2.28 -3.12 16.50
N ASN A 190 -2.66 -3.16 17.78
CA ASN A 190 -1.81 -3.73 18.84
C ASN A 190 -1.67 -5.26 18.70
N SER A 191 -2.55 -5.92 17.95
CA SER A 191 -2.43 -7.35 17.64
C SER A 191 -1.41 -7.67 16.53
N ILE A 192 -0.94 -6.64 15.81
CA ILE A 192 0.06 -6.79 14.75
C ILE A 192 1.43 -7.06 15.39
N PRO A 193 2.15 -8.13 15.00
CA PRO A 193 3.52 -8.33 15.44
C PRO A 193 4.36 -7.08 15.17
N THR A 194 5.04 -6.58 16.20
CA THR A 194 5.69 -5.25 16.18
C THR A 194 6.58 -5.05 14.97
N LYS A 195 7.31 -6.09 14.53
CA LYS A 195 8.15 -6.02 13.33
C LYS A 195 7.36 -5.66 12.05
N HIS A 196 6.21 -6.27 11.84
CA HIS A 196 5.35 -5.97 10.68
C HIS A 196 4.72 -4.59 10.78
N TYR A 197 4.36 -4.18 12.00
CA TYR A 197 3.90 -2.82 12.25
C TYR A 197 5.01 -1.79 11.97
N GLU A 198 6.24 -2.04 12.38
CA GLU A 198 7.37 -1.15 12.12
C GLU A 198 7.73 -1.07 10.64
N GLU A 199 7.75 -2.20 9.94
CA GLU A 199 8.16 -2.25 8.54
C GLU A 199 7.08 -1.76 7.57
N LEU A 200 5.79 -1.95 7.89
CA LEU A 200 4.67 -1.55 7.02
C LEU A 200 3.95 -0.30 7.50
N MET A 201 3.75 -0.11 8.81
CA MET A 201 2.86 0.93 9.34
C MET A 201 3.59 2.18 9.81
N LEU A 202 4.81 2.05 10.33
CA LEU A 202 5.63 3.19 10.73
C LEU A 202 6.42 3.74 9.54
N LEU A 203 6.08 4.95 9.11
CA LEU A 203 6.84 5.71 8.11
C LEU A 203 8.14 6.25 8.75
N ARG A 204 9.01 5.37 9.22
CA ARG A 204 10.30 5.75 9.79
C ARG A 204 11.32 5.86 8.67
N SER A 205 11.55 7.09 8.22
CA SER A 205 12.77 7.43 7.49
C SER A 205 13.88 7.69 8.50
N ARG A 206 15.04 7.05 8.35
CA ARG A 206 16.27 7.46 9.06
C ARG A 206 16.93 8.67 8.40
N VAL A 207 16.46 9.07 7.22
CA VAL A 207 16.96 10.25 6.50
C VAL A 207 16.37 11.49 7.16
N SER A 208 17.23 12.40 7.61
CA SER A 208 16.90 13.64 8.34
C SER A 208 16.50 13.48 9.81
N VAL A 209 16.72 12.31 10.42
CA VAL A 209 16.65 12.21 11.88
C VAL A 209 17.84 12.96 12.46
N LYS A 210 17.58 14.01 13.22
CA LYS A 210 18.64 14.75 13.93
C LYS A 210 19.37 13.74 14.85
N PRO A 211 20.70 13.58 14.73
CA PRO A 211 21.46 12.77 15.67
C PRO A 211 21.18 13.23 17.10
N VAL A 212 21.16 12.28 18.03
CA VAL A 212 20.87 12.55 19.45
C VAL A 212 21.93 13.48 20.06
N ASP A 213 23.11 13.55 19.45
CA ASP A 213 24.30 14.26 19.92
C ASP A 213 24.63 15.54 19.11
N TRP A 214 23.60 16.33 18.72
CA TRP A 214 23.78 17.63 18.05
C TRP A 214 23.20 18.81 18.82
#